data_AF-A0A2J6RRQ4-F1
#
_entry.id   AF-A0A2J6RRQ4-F1
#
_cell.length_a   1.000
_cell.length_b   1.000
_cell.length_c   1.000
_cell.angle_alpha   90.00
_cell.angle_beta   90.00
_cell.angle_gamma   90.00
#
_symmetry.space_group_name_H-M   'P 1'
#
loop_
_entity.id
_entity.type
_entity.pdbx_description
1 polymer ?
#
loop_
_entity_poly.entity_id
_entity_poly.type
_entity_poly.pdbx_seq_one_letter_code
_entity_poly.pdbx_strand_id
1 'polypeptide(L)'
;MHDLFSIPEMVAAILMTDTVEHALLQSCLQVNRLFSHEATRILWKRCGTEFPTTSWRQNEPAAHTLANIAACDVSRAQYYANCIRELRFVRGQEDWPKITEGEQWHDHLLNLHFPILESFTSDGCTKDDSELDALKTTTPFYDFHSPERVGLFWHVLKSSPNLKSIDLALDEPDFFEGVEKEAVEFIKSTPALASLSLSFVYRDGKDFPNNIWQPGILGALAALPVFRKLQGQNLNPKFLQNLPAGSFPALTELATGYAGSTAILPSLFPHLSVLELELSEPMNKGLGRLADLSCLTYLDLTFAEDSTFSGPDLIALAHGCPHLTTVNLPSTSVLKMEDPCPRGEGINDATIDAFARSLPNLNNFCIGLEDRSALTHQAIISLARHCPELSYFHITADVFMPDLIEGLKAVGDVPLQSMAFLRFYLPEDVEYTYENTSELAEQLVRRLAPGLCEFQLINGSASDIELQDLVEGLIGVP
;
A
#
# COMPACT_ATOMS: atom_id res chain seq x y z
N MET A 1 -23.32 19.79 -34.73
CA MET A 1 -22.06 20.49 -35.03
C MET A 1 -20.98 19.65 -34.41
N HIS A 2 -20.10 19.05 -35.21
CA HIS A 2 -18.94 18.33 -34.67
C HIS A 2 -17.96 19.37 -34.15
N ASP A 3 -17.61 19.32 -32.87
CA ASP A 3 -16.52 20.11 -32.32
C ASP A 3 -15.23 19.66 -33.02
N LEU A 4 -14.82 20.43 -34.02
CA LEU A 4 -13.54 20.23 -34.70
C LEU A 4 -12.44 20.49 -33.68
N PHE A 5 -11.58 19.49 -33.47
CA PHE A 5 -10.39 19.60 -32.64
C PHE A 5 -9.62 20.89 -32.97
N SER A 6 -9.11 21.55 -31.94
CA SER A 6 -8.18 22.67 -32.16
C SER A 6 -6.91 22.17 -32.87
N ILE A 7 -6.22 23.05 -33.62
CA ILE A 7 -4.96 22.66 -34.29
C ILE A 7 -3.94 22.05 -33.30
N PRO A 8 -3.74 22.59 -32.07
CA PRO A 8 -2.91 21.94 -31.06
C PRO A 8 -3.39 20.55 -30.65
N GLU A 9 -4.70 20.33 -30.49
CA GLU A 9 -5.26 19.01 -30.19
C GLU A 9 -5.00 18.02 -31.33
N MET A 10 -5.13 18.46 -32.59
CA MET A 10 -4.80 17.61 -33.75
C MET A 10 -3.31 17.23 -33.75
N VAL A 11 -2.41 18.18 -33.49
CA VAL A 11 -0.96 17.91 -33.41
C VAL A 11 -0.65 16.99 -32.24
N ALA A 12 -1.21 17.25 -31.05
CA ALA A 12 -1.04 16.38 -29.90
C ALA A 12 -1.55 14.97 -30.17
N ALA A 13 -2.72 14.83 -30.81
CA ALA A 13 -3.26 13.54 -31.21
C ALA A 13 -2.32 12.79 -32.17
N ILE A 14 -1.74 13.49 -33.16
CA ILE A 14 -0.73 12.93 -34.08
C ILE A 14 0.50 12.43 -33.30
N LEU A 15 1.03 13.26 -32.38
CA LEU A 15 2.23 12.96 -31.60
C LEU A 15 2.00 11.92 -30.48
N MET A 16 0.74 11.65 -30.13
CA MET A 16 0.35 10.67 -29.11
C MET A 16 -0.16 9.36 -29.72
N THR A 17 -0.12 9.19 -31.05
CA THR A 17 -0.44 7.90 -31.66
C THR A 17 0.51 6.82 -31.17
N ASP A 18 0.00 5.60 -30.94
CA ASP A 18 0.67 4.50 -30.22
C ASP A 18 2.00 4.01 -30.85
N THR A 19 2.38 4.55 -32.01
CA THR A 19 3.59 4.19 -32.77
C THR A 19 4.67 5.28 -32.78
N VAL A 20 4.49 6.38 -32.05
CA VAL A 20 5.46 7.49 -32.08
C VAL A 20 6.69 7.12 -31.26
N GLU A 21 7.74 6.70 -31.97
CA GLU A 21 9.08 6.52 -31.40
C GLU A 21 9.56 7.84 -30.75
N HIS A 22 10.27 7.75 -29.62
CA HIS A 22 10.85 8.92 -28.92
C HIS A 22 11.65 9.82 -29.86
N ALA A 23 12.30 9.22 -30.87
CA ALA A 23 13.01 9.91 -31.94
C ALA A 23 12.13 10.87 -32.76
N LEU A 24 10.85 10.55 -32.98
CA LEU A 24 9.92 11.44 -33.66
C LEU A 24 9.58 12.65 -32.78
N LEU A 25 9.34 12.46 -31.49
CA LEU A 25 9.13 13.59 -30.56
C LEU A 25 10.36 14.51 -30.52
N GLN A 26 11.56 13.94 -30.48
CA GLN A 26 12.80 14.73 -30.55
C GLN A 26 12.93 15.49 -31.87
N SER A 27 12.58 14.86 -33.00
CA SER A 27 12.58 15.51 -34.31
C SER A 27 11.56 16.66 -34.37
N CYS A 28 10.39 16.48 -33.75
CA CYS A 28 9.34 17.50 -33.68
C CYS A 28 9.75 18.75 -32.90
N LEU A 29 10.74 18.65 -31.99
CA LEU A 29 11.32 19.81 -31.32
C LEU A 29 11.92 20.83 -32.30
N GLN A 30 12.30 20.39 -33.51
CA GLN A 30 12.99 21.21 -34.53
C GLN A 30 12.08 21.63 -35.70
N VAL A 31 10.84 21.13 -35.78
CA VAL A 31 9.96 21.35 -36.95
C VAL A 31 9.45 22.80 -37.01
N ASN A 32 8.68 23.21 -35.99
CA ASN A 32 8.18 24.57 -35.83
C ASN A 32 7.74 24.80 -34.38
N ARG A 33 7.36 26.03 -34.03
CA ARG A 33 6.98 26.40 -32.66
C ARG A 33 5.84 25.54 -32.10
N LEU A 34 4.83 25.22 -32.90
CA LEU A 34 3.68 24.45 -32.44
C LEU A 34 4.07 22.99 -32.15
N PHE A 35 4.72 22.32 -33.10
CA PHE A 35 5.22 20.94 -32.91
C PHE A 35 6.22 20.86 -31.76
N SER A 36 7.11 21.85 -31.64
CA SER A 36 8.09 21.92 -30.56
C SER A 36 7.42 22.08 -29.20
N HIS A 37 6.39 22.91 -29.10
CA HIS A 37 5.62 23.08 -27.88
C HIS A 37 4.87 21.81 -27.49
N GLU A 38 4.14 21.18 -28.42
CA GLU A 38 3.41 19.95 -28.13
C GLU A 38 4.34 18.77 -27.82
N ALA A 39 5.44 18.61 -28.57
CA ALA A 39 6.44 17.60 -28.28
C ALA A 39 7.07 17.83 -26.90
N THR A 40 7.35 19.08 -26.53
CA THR A 40 7.83 19.41 -25.17
C THR A 40 6.80 19.02 -24.12
N ARG A 41 5.54 19.42 -24.28
CA ARG A 41 4.46 19.11 -23.33
C ARG A 41 4.29 17.61 -23.12
N ILE A 42 4.49 16.83 -24.17
CA ILE A 42 4.41 15.37 -24.16
C ILE A 42 5.64 14.74 -23.49
N LEU A 43 6.85 15.18 -23.86
CA LEU A 43 8.12 14.66 -23.33
C LEU A 43 8.31 14.99 -21.85
N TRP A 44 7.89 16.18 -21.43
CA TRP A 44 8.05 16.71 -20.06
C TRP A 44 6.79 16.59 -19.21
N LYS A 45 5.79 15.81 -19.65
CA LYS A 45 4.58 15.56 -18.84
C LYS A 45 4.93 14.96 -17.47
N ARG A 46 5.97 14.12 -17.46
CA ARG A 46 6.51 13.42 -16.30
C ARG A 46 8.00 13.74 -16.19
N CYS A 47 8.50 13.89 -14.97
CA CYS A 47 9.90 14.16 -14.70
C CYS A 47 10.34 13.37 -13.47
N GLY A 48 11.38 12.56 -13.60
CA GLY A 48 11.82 11.63 -12.55
C GLY A 48 12.09 10.23 -13.08
N THR A 49 12.12 9.26 -12.18
CA THR A 49 12.45 7.86 -12.43
C THR A 49 11.35 6.94 -11.89
N GLU A 50 11.44 5.65 -12.25
CA GLU A 50 10.59 4.58 -11.69
C GLU A 50 9.09 4.84 -11.84
N PHE A 51 8.69 5.39 -12.97
CA PHE A 51 7.28 5.37 -13.36
C PHE A 51 6.87 3.91 -13.60
N PRO A 52 5.65 3.50 -13.17
CA PRO A 52 5.16 2.15 -13.41
C PRO A 52 5.29 1.79 -14.90
N THR A 53 5.76 0.59 -15.20
CA THR A 53 6.03 0.06 -16.56
C THR A 53 4.80 -0.05 -17.46
N THR A 54 3.65 0.40 -16.99
CA THR A 54 2.42 0.51 -17.78
C THR A 54 2.53 1.50 -18.95
N SER A 55 3.57 2.33 -18.99
CA SER A 55 3.89 3.20 -20.11
C SER A 55 5.14 2.77 -20.88
N TRP A 56 4.97 2.48 -22.17
CA TRP A 56 5.98 2.14 -23.18
C TRP A 56 7.07 3.22 -23.45
N ARG A 57 7.29 4.17 -22.53
CA ARG A 57 8.20 5.31 -22.72
C ARG A 57 9.37 5.24 -21.74
N GLN A 58 10.37 4.43 -22.04
CA GLN A 58 11.57 4.24 -21.21
C GLN A 58 12.50 5.47 -21.09
N ASN A 59 12.07 6.69 -21.47
CA ASN A 59 12.95 7.86 -21.57
C ASN A 59 12.23 9.14 -21.11
N GLU A 60 11.57 9.11 -19.95
CA GLU A 60 11.20 10.37 -19.28
C GLU A 60 12.46 11.15 -18.87
N PRO A 61 12.44 12.50 -18.91
CA PRO A 61 13.53 13.30 -18.36
C PRO A 61 13.68 13.06 -16.86
N ALA A 62 14.88 12.75 -16.40
CA ALA A 62 15.17 12.66 -14.98
C ALA A 62 15.14 14.04 -14.32
N ALA A 63 14.82 14.10 -13.01
CA ALA A 63 14.77 15.35 -12.26
C ALA A 63 16.13 16.10 -12.24
N HIS A 64 17.25 15.36 -12.23
CA HIS A 64 18.59 15.95 -12.32
C HIS A 64 18.79 16.70 -13.65
N THR A 65 18.18 16.23 -14.75
CA THR A 65 18.29 16.90 -16.06
C THR A 65 17.61 18.26 -16.02
N LEU A 66 16.42 18.35 -15.40
CA LEU A 66 15.73 19.63 -15.20
C LEU A 66 16.57 20.60 -14.37
N ALA A 67 17.17 20.10 -13.29
CA ALA A 67 17.98 20.91 -12.40
C ALA A 67 19.26 21.41 -13.08
N ASN A 68 19.92 20.59 -13.90
CA ASN A 68 21.07 20.99 -14.71
C ASN A 68 20.70 22.09 -15.71
N ILE A 69 19.51 22.01 -16.33
CA ILE A 69 18.99 23.08 -17.19
C ILE A 69 18.77 24.34 -16.34
N ALA A 70 18.19 24.22 -15.14
CA ALA A 70 17.92 25.36 -14.26
C ALA A 70 19.21 26.04 -13.76
N ALA A 71 20.26 25.26 -13.50
CA ALA A 71 21.59 25.76 -13.14
C ALA A 71 22.18 26.67 -14.24
N CYS A 72 21.92 26.34 -15.52
CA CYS A 72 22.42 27.08 -16.66
C CYS A 72 21.47 28.21 -17.12
N ASP A 73 20.16 27.96 -17.10
CA ASP A 73 19.10 28.82 -17.62
C ASP A 73 17.76 28.52 -16.94
N VAL A 74 17.47 29.27 -15.86
CA VAL A 74 16.22 29.15 -15.09
C VAL A 74 14.98 29.41 -15.97
N SER A 75 15.06 30.32 -16.95
CA SER A 75 13.91 30.63 -17.82
C SER A 75 13.56 29.45 -18.71
N ARG A 76 14.59 28.77 -19.24
CA ARG A 76 14.41 27.56 -20.04
C ARG A 76 13.93 26.39 -19.19
N ALA A 77 14.46 26.20 -17.99
CA ALA A 77 13.96 25.17 -17.07
C ALA A 77 12.50 25.41 -16.69
N GLN A 78 12.12 26.67 -16.43
CA GLN A 78 10.74 27.05 -16.14
C GLN A 78 9.80 26.72 -17.30
N TYR A 79 10.23 26.90 -18.55
CA TYR A 79 9.46 26.49 -19.72
C TYR A 79 9.12 24.99 -19.70
N TYR A 80 10.06 24.13 -19.29
CA TYR A 80 9.83 22.70 -19.12
C TYR A 80 8.99 22.39 -17.87
N ALA A 81 9.27 23.04 -16.74
CA ALA A 81 8.52 22.86 -15.49
C ALA A 81 7.02 23.18 -15.63
N ASN A 82 6.68 24.14 -16.49
CA ASN A 82 5.29 24.45 -16.85
C ASN A 82 4.53 23.30 -17.52
N CYS A 83 5.23 22.25 -17.98
CA CYS A 83 4.64 21.08 -18.62
C CYS A 83 4.52 19.86 -17.69
N ILE A 84 5.14 19.89 -16.51
CA ILE A 84 5.25 18.74 -15.61
C ILE A 84 3.97 18.58 -14.81
N ARG A 85 3.34 17.41 -14.93
CA ARG A 85 2.17 16.97 -14.15
C ARG A 85 2.52 15.98 -13.05
N GLU A 86 3.57 15.19 -13.24
CA GLU A 86 4.06 14.24 -12.25
C GLU A 86 5.56 14.46 -12.06
N LEU A 87 5.95 14.78 -10.83
CA LEU A 87 7.34 14.98 -10.44
C LEU A 87 7.72 13.90 -9.43
N ARG A 88 8.78 13.14 -9.73
CA ARG A 88 9.26 12.05 -8.89
C ARG A 88 10.75 12.21 -8.58
N PHE A 89 11.08 12.05 -7.32
CA PHE A 89 12.45 11.96 -6.81
C PHE A 89 12.63 10.57 -6.21
N VAL A 90 12.82 9.56 -7.06
CA VAL A 90 12.97 8.16 -6.64
C VAL A 90 14.40 7.72 -6.92
N ARG A 91 14.96 6.91 -6.02
CA ARG A 91 16.36 6.54 -6.10
C ARG A 91 16.63 5.40 -7.07
N GLY A 92 16.72 5.71 -8.37
CA GLY A 92 17.16 4.76 -9.39
C GLY A 92 18.68 4.56 -9.43
N GLN A 93 19.12 3.33 -9.71
CA GLN A 93 20.54 2.93 -9.72
C GLN A 93 21.43 3.70 -10.72
N GLU A 94 20.84 4.30 -11.77
CA GLU A 94 21.59 4.88 -12.89
C GLU A 94 21.55 6.43 -12.98
N ASP A 95 20.69 7.10 -12.22
CA ASP A 95 20.29 8.49 -12.53
C ASP A 95 20.68 9.55 -11.48
N TRP A 96 21.40 9.16 -10.42
CA TRP A 96 21.79 10.14 -9.39
C TRP A 96 23.18 10.72 -9.67
N PRO A 97 23.31 12.06 -9.78
CA PRO A 97 24.60 12.69 -9.88
C PRO A 97 25.46 12.32 -8.67
N LYS A 98 26.78 12.24 -8.88
CA LYS A 98 27.72 11.91 -7.81
C LYS A 98 27.51 12.84 -6.62
N ILE A 99 27.59 12.29 -5.41
CA ILE A 99 27.25 12.91 -4.12
C ILE A 99 27.80 14.35 -3.93
N THR A 100 28.91 14.69 -4.58
CA THR A 100 29.53 16.02 -4.52
C THR A 100 28.76 17.14 -5.24
N GLU A 101 27.76 16.82 -6.08
CA GLU A 101 26.94 17.79 -6.84
C GLU A 101 25.52 17.99 -6.25
N GLY A 102 25.14 17.20 -5.23
CA GLY A 102 23.76 17.11 -4.73
C GLY A 102 23.24 18.32 -3.95
N GLU A 103 24.09 19.18 -3.39
CA GLU A 103 23.61 20.39 -2.71
C GLU A 103 23.16 21.47 -3.71
N GLN A 104 23.68 21.48 -4.94
CA GLN A 104 23.46 22.60 -5.88
C GLN A 104 22.16 22.46 -6.68
N TRP A 105 21.77 21.25 -7.05
CA TRP A 105 20.64 21.03 -7.95
C TRP A 105 19.27 21.27 -7.30
N HIS A 106 19.12 21.04 -5.99
CA HIS A 106 17.90 21.39 -5.24
C HIS A 106 17.59 22.87 -5.29
N ASP A 107 18.57 23.71 -4.95
CA ASP A 107 18.40 25.16 -4.98
C ASP A 107 17.93 25.63 -6.35
N HIS A 108 18.39 24.98 -7.42
CA HIS A 108 17.93 25.26 -8.78
C HIS A 108 16.48 24.84 -9.02
N LEU A 109 16.02 23.70 -8.49
CA LEU A 109 14.62 23.27 -8.59
C LEU A 109 13.68 24.09 -7.70
N LEU A 110 14.13 24.55 -6.53
CA LEU A 110 13.38 25.42 -5.63
C LEU A 110 13.03 26.79 -6.27
N ASN A 111 13.81 27.21 -7.27
CA ASN A 111 13.55 28.43 -8.04
C ASN A 111 12.51 28.24 -9.17
N LEU A 112 12.04 27.01 -9.39
CA LEU A 112 11.03 26.69 -10.40
C LEU A 112 9.63 26.63 -9.80
N HIS A 113 8.64 26.93 -10.65
CA HIS A 113 7.23 26.81 -10.34
C HIS A 113 6.61 25.68 -11.16
N PHE A 114 5.64 24.97 -10.59
CA PHE A 114 5.00 23.83 -11.25
C PHE A 114 3.47 24.01 -11.35
N PRO A 115 2.99 24.95 -12.18
CA PRO A 115 1.59 25.41 -12.16
C PRO A 115 0.55 24.33 -12.50
N ILE A 116 0.95 23.26 -13.18
CA ILE A 116 0.08 22.16 -13.58
C ILE A 116 0.43 20.82 -12.91
N LEU A 117 1.24 20.86 -11.85
CA LEU A 117 1.61 19.65 -11.11
C LEU A 117 0.36 19.03 -10.48
N GLU A 118 0.18 17.74 -10.72
CA GLU A 118 -0.93 16.94 -10.21
C GLU A 118 -0.44 15.89 -9.19
N SER A 119 0.80 15.38 -9.34
CA SER A 119 1.39 14.41 -8.42
C SER A 119 2.84 14.76 -8.09
N PHE A 120 3.18 14.62 -6.81
CA PHE A 120 4.54 14.73 -6.32
C PHE A 120 4.91 13.47 -5.54
N THR A 121 6.06 12.87 -5.85
CA THR A 121 6.61 11.73 -5.11
C THR A 121 8.07 11.99 -4.74
N SER A 122 8.46 11.73 -3.50
CA SER A 122 9.85 11.66 -3.09
C SER A 122 10.06 10.37 -2.31
N ASP A 123 11.05 9.58 -2.73
CA ASP A 123 11.49 8.42 -1.99
C ASP A 123 12.57 8.79 -0.97
N GLY A 124 12.66 8.04 0.12
CA GLY A 124 13.60 8.23 1.23
C GLY A 124 14.85 7.42 0.98
N CYS A 125 15.93 7.70 1.70
CA CYS A 125 17.17 6.95 1.55
C CYS A 125 17.11 5.69 2.44
N THR A 126 16.88 4.52 1.85
CA THR A 126 17.05 3.25 2.58
C THR A 126 18.54 2.97 2.79
N LYS A 127 18.92 2.69 4.03
CA LYS A 127 20.32 2.49 4.46
C LYS A 127 20.92 1.17 3.93
N ASP A 128 20.09 0.24 3.50
CA ASP A 128 20.52 -1.08 2.98
C ASP A 128 21.20 -1.03 1.60
N ASP A 129 21.31 0.16 1.00
CA ASP A 129 22.30 0.40 -0.04
C ASP A 129 23.70 0.29 0.54
N SER A 130 24.21 -0.93 0.64
CA SER A 130 25.58 -1.27 1.05
C SER A 130 26.69 -0.47 0.33
N GLU A 131 26.37 0.19 -0.79
CA GLU A 131 27.24 1.14 -1.48
C GLU A 131 27.46 2.46 -0.72
N LEU A 132 26.50 2.92 0.10
CA LEU A 132 26.63 4.16 0.89
C LEU A 132 27.60 4.03 2.06
N ASP A 133 27.60 2.88 2.74
CA ASP A 133 28.55 2.59 3.81
C ASP A 133 30.00 2.56 3.28
N ALA A 134 30.18 2.16 2.01
CA ALA A 134 31.48 2.16 1.35
C ALA A 134 31.98 3.59 1.02
N LEU A 135 31.08 4.55 0.78
CA LEU A 135 31.44 5.90 0.38
C LEU A 135 31.93 6.78 1.54
N LYS A 136 31.74 6.40 2.82
CA LYS A 136 32.21 7.12 4.03
C LYS A 136 31.95 8.64 4.00
N THR A 137 31.01 9.13 3.20
CA THR A 137 30.62 10.53 3.19
C THR A 137 29.65 10.71 4.34
N THR A 138 30.14 11.31 5.43
CA THR A 138 29.38 11.59 6.67
C THR A 138 28.27 12.63 6.50
N THR A 139 28.00 13.08 5.27
CA THR A 139 26.92 14.01 4.93
C THR A 139 25.77 13.21 4.33
N PRO A 140 24.68 12.94 5.11
CA PRO A 140 23.50 12.28 4.58
C PRO A 140 22.99 13.06 3.37
N PHE A 141 22.82 12.36 2.25
CA PHE A 141 22.70 12.95 0.93
C PHE A 141 21.34 13.62 0.68
N TYR A 142 20.38 13.50 1.59
CA TYR A 142 19.09 14.19 1.58
C TYR A 142 18.67 14.43 3.02
N ASP A 143 18.68 15.68 3.46
CA ASP A 143 18.19 16.06 4.78
C ASP A 143 16.79 16.70 4.64
N PHE A 144 15.79 15.96 4.13
CA PHE A 144 14.39 16.30 4.50
C PHE A 144 14.15 16.17 6.00
N HIS A 145 15.14 15.65 6.73
CA HIS A 145 15.32 15.72 8.17
C HIS A 145 15.27 17.15 8.75
N SER A 146 15.74 18.18 8.04
CA SER A 146 15.73 19.53 8.62
C SER A 146 14.37 20.22 8.40
N PRO A 147 13.73 20.75 9.46
CA PRO A 147 12.48 21.52 9.34
C PRO A 147 12.59 22.67 8.32
N GLU A 148 13.78 23.25 8.18
CA GLU A 148 14.09 24.30 7.20
C GLU A 148 13.86 23.83 5.76
N ARG A 149 14.24 22.58 5.43
CA ARG A 149 14.06 21.99 4.10
C ARG A 149 12.63 21.52 3.86
N VAL A 150 11.91 21.10 4.90
CA VAL A 150 10.47 20.84 4.82
C VAL A 150 9.69 22.13 4.52
N GLY A 151 10.07 23.25 5.11
CA GLY A 151 9.51 24.56 4.77
C GLY A 151 9.69 24.92 3.29
N LEU A 152 10.87 24.64 2.74
CA LEU A 152 11.17 24.84 1.31
C LEU A 152 10.34 23.92 0.40
N PHE A 153 10.07 22.69 0.84
CA PHE A 153 9.20 21.75 0.15
C PHE A 153 7.77 22.31 -0.02
N TRP A 154 7.17 22.82 1.06
CA TRP A 154 5.86 23.46 0.98
C TRP A 154 5.85 24.69 0.07
N HIS A 155 6.96 25.41 0.01
CA HIS A 155 7.09 26.58 -0.87
C HIS A 155 6.98 26.21 -2.35
N VAL A 156 7.69 25.16 -2.79
CA VAL A 156 7.62 24.69 -4.18
C VAL A 156 6.21 24.25 -4.54
N LEU A 157 5.60 23.44 -3.67
CA LEU A 157 4.26 22.91 -3.91
C LEU A 157 3.18 23.99 -3.86
N LYS A 158 3.36 25.09 -3.12
CA LYS A 158 2.42 26.21 -3.08
C LYS A 158 2.14 26.82 -4.46
N SER A 159 3.06 26.66 -5.41
CA SER A 159 2.86 27.07 -6.80
C SER A 159 1.97 26.13 -7.64
N SER A 160 1.47 25.04 -7.03
CA SER A 160 0.79 23.91 -7.69
C SER A 160 -0.67 23.78 -7.25
N PRO A 161 -1.59 24.67 -7.67
CA PRO A 161 -2.98 24.65 -7.22
C PRO A 161 -3.76 23.40 -7.67
N ASN A 162 -3.24 22.67 -8.66
CA ASN A 162 -3.84 21.46 -9.23
C ASN A 162 -3.32 20.18 -8.60
N LEU A 163 -2.49 20.27 -7.55
CA LEU A 163 -1.88 19.11 -6.94
C LEU A 163 -2.94 18.24 -6.26
N LYS A 164 -2.95 16.95 -6.64
CA LYS A 164 -3.92 15.94 -6.20
C LYS A 164 -3.30 14.92 -5.26
N SER A 165 -2.03 14.57 -5.47
CA SER A 165 -1.34 13.55 -4.68
C SER A 165 0.05 13.99 -4.25
N ILE A 166 0.35 13.73 -2.98
CA ILE A 166 1.67 13.85 -2.39
C ILE A 166 2.02 12.49 -1.79
N ASP A 167 3.19 11.97 -2.13
CA ASP A 167 3.76 10.75 -1.56
C ASP A 167 5.21 11.01 -1.15
N LEU A 168 5.49 10.94 0.15
CA LEU A 168 6.78 11.26 0.72
C LEU A 168 7.24 10.10 1.58
N ALA A 169 8.43 9.59 1.28
CA ALA A 169 9.18 8.78 2.22
C ALA A 169 10.10 9.71 3.03
N LEU A 170 9.95 9.64 4.34
CA LEU A 170 10.56 10.51 5.32
C LEU A 170 11.49 9.70 6.22
N ASP A 171 12.61 10.29 6.59
CA ASP A 171 13.59 9.61 7.43
C ASP A 171 13.44 9.99 8.93
N GLU A 172 12.62 10.99 9.25
CA GLU A 172 12.37 11.48 10.62
C GLU A 172 10.88 11.71 10.90
N PRO A 173 10.36 11.28 12.08
CA PRO A 173 8.95 11.38 12.44
C PRO A 173 8.47 12.81 12.71
N ASP A 174 9.37 13.72 13.08
CA ASP A 174 9.01 15.07 13.51
C ASP A 174 8.83 16.05 12.32
N PHE A 175 8.45 15.53 11.15
CA PHE A 175 8.34 16.24 9.87
C PHE A 175 7.52 17.53 9.93
N PHE A 176 6.49 17.59 10.76
CA PHE A 176 5.64 18.77 10.91
C PHE A 176 6.04 19.71 12.06
N GLU A 177 7.03 19.34 12.86
CA GLU A 177 7.50 20.17 13.96
C GLU A 177 8.14 21.46 13.40
N GLY A 178 7.65 22.61 13.87
CA GLY A 178 8.15 23.92 13.42
C GLY A 178 7.61 24.41 12.06
N VAL A 179 6.89 23.58 11.30
CA VAL A 179 6.34 23.93 9.97
C VAL A 179 4.83 23.67 9.82
N GLU A 180 4.14 23.37 10.92
CA GLU A 180 2.69 23.07 10.92
C GLU A 180 1.88 24.18 10.24
N LYS A 181 2.20 25.45 10.51
CA LYS A 181 1.45 26.60 9.99
C LYS A 181 1.55 26.69 8.47
N GLU A 182 2.74 26.50 7.93
CA GLU A 182 3.05 26.49 6.50
C GLU A 182 2.35 25.33 5.81
N ALA A 183 2.39 24.13 6.40
CA ALA A 183 1.70 22.95 5.90
C ALA A 183 0.17 23.16 5.86
N VAL A 184 -0.41 23.73 6.92
CA VAL A 184 -1.85 24.05 6.98
C VAL A 184 -2.24 25.11 5.94
N GLU A 185 -1.43 26.15 5.74
CA GLU A 185 -1.67 27.15 4.71
C GLU A 185 -1.60 26.53 3.31
N PHE A 186 -0.61 25.67 3.08
CA PHE A 186 -0.46 24.93 1.83
C PHE A 186 -1.68 24.06 1.53
N ILE A 187 -2.12 23.23 2.49
CA ILE A 187 -3.28 22.35 2.35
C ILE A 187 -4.53 23.17 1.98
N LYS A 188 -4.76 24.28 2.68
CA LYS A 188 -5.88 25.19 2.40
C LYS A 188 -5.81 25.84 1.02
N SER A 189 -4.60 26.10 0.52
CA SER A 189 -4.38 26.65 -0.82
C SER A 189 -4.48 25.60 -1.95
N THR A 190 -4.57 24.32 -1.60
CA THR A 190 -4.57 23.18 -2.54
C THR A 190 -5.86 22.38 -2.43
N PRO A 191 -7.02 22.95 -2.84
CA PRO A 191 -8.33 22.31 -2.67
C PRO A 191 -8.50 21.03 -3.50
N ALA A 192 -7.62 20.79 -4.48
CA ALA A 192 -7.61 19.58 -5.31
C ALA A 192 -6.90 18.40 -4.65
N LEU A 193 -6.23 18.60 -3.51
CA LEU A 193 -5.46 17.55 -2.83
C LEU A 193 -6.41 16.43 -2.39
N ALA A 194 -6.24 15.26 -3.00
CA ALA A 194 -7.07 14.08 -2.81
C ALA A 194 -6.33 12.97 -2.05
N SER A 195 -5.00 12.98 -2.03
CA SER A 195 -4.17 11.94 -1.44
C SER A 195 -2.93 12.53 -0.75
N LEU A 196 -2.67 12.11 0.48
CA LEU A 196 -1.43 12.36 1.20
C LEU A 196 -0.90 11.04 1.78
N SER A 197 0.30 10.67 1.39
CA SER A 197 1.03 9.49 1.85
C SER A 197 2.37 9.93 2.42
N LEU A 198 2.63 9.53 3.67
CA LEU A 198 3.88 9.79 4.40
C LEU A 198 4.45 8.45 4.87
N SER A 199 5.26 7.79 4.05
CA SER A 199 6.00 6.60 4.49
C SER A 199 7.23 7.02 5.30
N PHE A 200 7.69 6.14 6.20
CA PHE A 200 8.88 6.41 7.00
C PHE A 200 9.86 5.28 6.86
N VAL A 201 11.11 5.62 6.55
CA VAL A 201 12.18 4.64 6.40
C VAL A 201 12.79 4.39 7.78
N TYR A 202 12.62 3.17 8.30
CA TYR A 202 13.10 2.79 9.63
C TYR A 202 14.64 2.80 9.67
N ARG A 203 15.22 3.73 10.44
CA ARG A 203 16.68 3.92 10.50
C ARG A 203 17.42 2.86 11.33
N ASP A 204 16.80 2.23 12.33
CA ASP A 204 17.47 1.29 13.25
C ASP A 204 16.51 0.27 13.94
N GLY A 205 15.38 -0.09 13.33
CA GLY A 205 14.44 -1.06 13.90
C GLY A 205 13.81 -0.64 15.25
N LYS A 206 13.88 0.65 15.60
CA LYS A 206 13.18 1.21 16.75
C LYS A 206 11.88 1.82 16.28
N ASP A 207 10.78 1.40 16.88
CA ASP A 207 9.49 2.03 16.68
C ASP A 207 9.57 3.48 17.11
N PHE A 208 9.10 4.38 16.24
CA PHE A 208 8.87 5.76 16.61
C PHE A 208 7.45 5.86 17.16
N PRO A 209 7.26 6.02 18.48
CA PRO A 209 5.94 6.17 19.06
C PRO A 209 5.31 7.55 18.76
N ASN A 210 6.01 8.41 18.01
CA ASN A 210 5.60 9.79 17.81
C ASN A 210 4.49 9.89 16.77
N ASN A 211 3.36 10.44 17.20
CA ASN A 211 2.30 10.85 16.29
C ASN A 211 2.76 12.06 15.48
N ILE A 212 2.98 11.84 14.19
CA ILE A 212 3.36 12.88 13.23
C ILE A 212 2.22 13.87 12.97
N TRP A 213 0.98 13.40 13.11
CA TRP A 213 -0.20 14.16 12.70
C TRP A 213 -0.55 15.22 13.72
N GLN A 214 -0.27 16.48 13.39
CA GLN A 214 -0.69 17.61 14.22
C GLN A 214 -2.19 17.91 14.03
N PRO A 215 -2.89 18.37 15.09
CA PRO A 215 -4.33 18.65 15.01
C PRO A 215 -4.70 19.66 13.92
N GLY A 216 -3.88 20.70 13.70
CA GLY A 216 -4.14 21.71 12.67
C GLY A 216 -4.11 21.12 11.27
N ILE A 217 -3.20 20.18 11.02
CA ILE A 217 -3.05 19.48 9.74
C ILE A 217 -4.25 18.57 9.49
N LEU A 218 -4.60 17.71 10.46
CA LEU A 218 -5.78 16.84 10.33
C LEU A 218 -7.06 17.65 10.11
N GLY A 219 -7.23 18.76 10.84
CA GLY A 219 -8.36 19.66 10.64
C GLY A 219 -8.37 20.31 9.25
N ALA A 220 -7.20 20.64 8.68
CA ALA A 220 -7.10 21.18 7.34
C ALA A 220 -7.41 20.13 6.26
N LEU A 221 -6.93 18.90 6.43
CA LEU A 221 -7.21 17.77 5.53
C LEU A 221 -8.69 17.37 5.58
N ALA A 222 -9.29 17.33 6.76
CA ALA A 222 -10.72 17.08 6.97
C ALA A 222 -11.61 18.09 6.22
N ALA A 223 -11.15 19.35 6.12
CA ALA A 223 -11.89 20.39 5.41
C ALA A 223 -11.86 20.26 3.88
N LEU A 224 -11.03 19.36 3.32
CA LEU A 224 -10.93 19.15 1.89
C LEU A 224 -12.04 18.21 1.37
N PRO A 225 -12.93 18.67 0.48
CA PRO A 225 -14.08 17.88 0.04
C PRO A 225 -13.73 16.71 -0.88
N VAL A 226 -12.50 16.67 -1.42
CA VAL A 226 -12.03 15.63 -2.34
C VAL A 226 -10.97 14.71 -1.73
N PHE A 227 -10.66 14.87 -0.44
CA PHE A 227 -9.61 14.12 0.23
C PHE A 227 -10.04 12.68 0.51
N ARG A 228 -9.40 11.75 -0.19
CA ARG A 228 -9.77 10.33 -0.32
C ARG A 228 -8.79 9.37 0.34
N LYS A 229 -7.50 9.71 0.37
CA LYS A 229 -6.45 8.84 0.90
C LYS A 229 -5.60 9.56 1.94
N LEU A 230 -5.50 8.95 3.12
CA LEU A 230 -4.59 9.33 4.19
C LEU A 230 -3.72 8.14 4.54
N GLN A 231 -2.41 8.28 4.34
CA GLN A 231 -1.45 7.25 4.70
C GLN A 231 -0.30 7.87 5.50
N GLY A 232 0.08 7.25 6.61
CA GLY A 232 1.29 7.62 7.35
C GLY A 232 1.48 6.88 8.67
N GLN A 233 2.27 7.44 9.59
CA GLN A 233 2.45 6.85 10.92
C GLN A 233 1.27 7.12 11.85
N ASN A 234 1.36 6.56 13.07
CA ASN A 234 0.51 6.73 14.24
C ASN A 234 -0.41 7.96 14.25
N LEU A 235 -1.72 7.73 14.13
CA LEU A 235 -2.77 8.70 14.43
C LEU A 235 -3.06 8.74 15.93
N ASN A 236 -2.94 9.93 16.54
CA ASN A 236 -3.26 10.12 17.94
C ASN A 236 -4.79 10.10 18.18
N PRO A 237 -5.31 9.17 19.00
CA PRO A 237 -6.74 9.06 19.25
C PRO A 237 -7.33 10.28 19.94
N LYS A 238 -6.55 11.00 20.77
CA LYS A 238 -7.02 12.22 21.44
C LYS A 238 -7.37 13.31 20.43
N PHE A 239 -6.67 13.35 19.29
CA PHE A 239 -6.94 14.33 18.25
C PHE A 239 -8.19 13.95 17.47
N LEU A 240 -8.34 12.66 17.14
CA LEU A 240 -9.55 12.16 16.48
C LEU A 240 -10.81 12.35 17.32
N GLN A 241 -10.73 12.20 18.65
CA GLN A 241 -11.88 12.44 19.55
C GLN A 241 -12.38 13.90 19.55
N ASN A 242 -11.54 14.86 19.19
CA ASN A 242 -11.92 16.27 19.11
C ASN A 242 -12.51 16.67 17.76
N LEU A 243 -12.44 15.78 16.77
CA LEU A 243 -13.02 16.02 15.45
C LEU A 243 -14.53 15.75 15.46
N PRO A 244 -15.35 16.60 14.82
CA PRO A 244 -16.77 16.32 14.69
C PRO A 244 -17.02 15.04 13.87
N ALA A 245 -18.14 14.36 14.14
CA ALA A 245 -18.55 13.22 13.33
C ALA A 245 -18.70 13.65 11.85
N GLY A 246 -18.26 12.78 10.94
CA GLY A 246 -18.24 13.03 9.50
C GLY A 246 -17.18 14.04 9.06
N SER A 247 -16.11 14.24 9.85
CA SER A 247 -15.03 15.17 9.49
C SER A 247 -14.34 14.83 8.17
N PHE A 248 -14.33 13.55 7.77
CA PHE A 248 -13.69 13.10 6.55
C PHE A 248 -14.72 12.43 5.63
N PRO A 249 -15.63 13.20 5.01
CA PRO A 249 -16.78 12.66 4.27
C PRO A 249 -16.40 12.04 2.92
N ALA A 250 -15.19 12.27 2.43
CA ALA A 250 -14.72 11.71 1.15
C ALA A 250 -13.61 10.67 1.31
N LEU A 251 -13.15 10.41 2.55
CA LEU A 251 -12.03 9.51 2.79
C LEU A 251 -12.46 8.06 2.56
N THR A 252 -11.79 7.41 1.62
CA THR A 252 -12.01 6.02 1.22
C THR A 252 -10.87 5.10 1.63
N GLU A 253 -9.66 5.64 1.83
CA GLU A 253 -8.47 4.87 2.15
C GLU A 253 -7.75 5.48 3.37
N LEU A 254 -7.53 4.64 4.38
CA LEU A 254 -6.79 4.99 5.59
C LEU A 254 -5.76 3.90 5.87
N ALA A 255 -4.48 4.27 5.86
CA ALA A 255 -3.37 3.37 6.14
C ALA A 255 -2.43 4.00 7.18
N THR A 256 -2.49 3.54 8.43
CA THR A 256 -1.80 4.24 9.52
C THR A 256 -1.55 3.40 10.76
N GLY A 257 -0.52 3.76 11.53
CA GLY A 257 -0.45 3.34 12.93
C GLY A 257 -1.61 3.91 13.75
N TYR A 258 -2.06 3.22 14.80
CA TYR A 258 -3.18 3.65 15.63
C TYR A 258 -3.12 3.12 17.07
N ALA A 259 -3.17 4.05 18.03
CA ALA A 259 -3.10 3.79 19.48
C ALA A 259 -4.47 3.89 20.18
N GLY A 260 -5.58 3.73 19.47
CA GLY A 260 -6.90 4.13 19.95
C GLY A 260 -8.00 3.09 19.84
N SER A 261 -9.19 3.48 20.29
CA SER A 261 -10.39 2.66 20.09
C SER A 261 -10.90 2.78 18.66
N THR A 262 -10.96 1.66 17.94
CA THR A 262 -11.53 1.57 16.58
C THR A 262 -12.99 2.05 16.49
N ALA A 263 -13.70 2.17 17.61
CA ALA A 263 -15.09 2.60 17.68
C ALA A 263 -15.35 4.02 17.15
N ILE A 264 -14.32 4.89 17.13
CA ILE A 264 -14.48 6.25 16.61
C ILE A 264 -14.38 6.30 15.08
N LEU A 265 -13.74 5.31 14.46
CA LEU A 265 -13.45 5.33 13.02
C LEU A 265 -14.71 5.41 12.15
N PRO A 266 -15.79 4.61 12.38
CA PRO A 266 -17.00 4.71 11.57
C PRO A 266 -17.67 6.09 11.61
N SER A 267 -17.59 6.76 12.76
CA SER A 267 -18.16 8.11 12.92
C SER A 267 -17.37 9.18 12.18
N LEU A 268 -16.06 9.01 12.02
CA LEU A 268 -15.18 9.99 11.38
C LEU A 268 -15.05 9.73 9.88
N PHE A 269 -15.04 8.45 9.48
CA PHE A 269 -14.74 7.96 8.13
C PHE A 269 -15.88 7.07 7.59
N PRO A 270 -17.10 7.59 7.42
CA PRO A 270 -18.28 6.78 7.10
C PRO A 270 -18.23 6.08 5.73
N HIS A 271 -17.32 6.48 4.83
CA HIS A 271 -17.18 5.96 3.47
C HIS A 271 -15.89 5.17 3.25
N LEU A 272 -15.24 4.73 4.34
CA LEU A 272 -13.98 4.02 4.24
C LEU A 272 -14.17 2.66 3.55
N SER A 273 -13.38 2.43 2.50
CA SER A 273 -13.35 1.19 1.72
C SER A 273 -12.08 0.37 1.92
N VAL A 274 -10.98 1.03 2.31
CA VAL A 274 -9.68 0.41 2.62
C VAL A 274 -9.23 0.89 3.99
N LEU A 275 -9.01 -0.06 4.89
CA LEU A 275 -8.50 0.19 6.23
C LEU A 275 -7.28 -0.69 6.50
N GLU A 276 -6.13 -0.05 6.65
CA GLU A 276 -4.87 -0.66 7.08
C GLU A 276 -4.47 0.00 8.40
N LEU A 277 -4.44 -0.77 9.49
CA LEU A 277 -4.02 -0.25 10.79
C LEU A 277 -2.89 -1.06 11.40
N GLU A 278 -1.88 -0.34 11.87
CA GLU A 278 -0.85 -0.89 12.75
C GLU A 278 -1.16 -0.48 14.19
N LEU A 279 -1.70 -1.40 14.97
CA LEU A 279 -2.13 -1.12 16.33
C LEU A 279 -0.92 -1.06 17.24
N SER A 280 -0.68 0.10 17.86
CA SER A 280 0.42 0.29 18.81
C SER A 280 0.03 -0.03 20.26
N GLU A 281 -1.26 -0.24 20.52
CA GLU A 281 -1.80 -0.65 21.82
C GLU A 281 -2.61 -1.93 21.67
N PRO A 282 -2.64 -2.81 22.70
CA PRO A 282 -3.40 -4.05 22.64
C PRO A 282 -4.89 -3.79 22.42
N MET A 283 -5.42 -4.23 21.29
CA MET A 283 -6.86 -4.21 21.06
C MET A 283 -7.48 -5.35 21.86
N ASN A 284 -8.29 -5.05 22.86
CA ASN A 284 -8.99 -6.07 23.65
C ASN A 284 -10.47 -6.24 23.24
N LYS A 285 -11.01 -5.21 22.59
CA LYS A 285 -12.40 -5.10 22.08
C LYS A 285 -12.40 -4.07 20.97
N GLY A 286 -13.32 -4.20 20.02
CA GLY A 286 -13.59 -3.14 19.05
C GLY A 286 -13.53 -3.56 17.59
N LEU A 287 -13.07 -4.77 17.27
CA LEU A 287 -13.14 -5.28 15.90
C LEU A 287 -14.59 -5.25 15.38
N GLY A 288 -15.56 -5.68 16.19
CA GLY A 288 -16.98 -5.65 15.83
C GLY A 288 -17.55 -4.23 15.66
N ARG A 289 -16.86 -3.17 16.08
CA ARG A 289 -17.26 -1.78 15.80
C ARG A 289 -16.94 -1.34 14.39
N LEU A 290 -15.99 -2.01 13.72
CA LEU A 290 -15.72 -1.77 12.31
C LEU A 290 -16.87 -2.25 11.42
N ALA A 291 -17.81 -3.05 11.94
CA ALA A 291 -19.04 -3.45 11.25
C ALA A 291 -19.89 -2.26 10.77
N ASP A 292 -19.75 -1.09 11.39
CA ASP A 292 -20.46 0.12 10.96
C ASP A 292 -19.86 0.73 9.67
N LEU A 293 -18.68 0.26 9.21
CA LEU A 293 -18.04 0.64 7.94
C LEU A 293 -18.59 -0.19 6.77
N SER A 294 -19.85 0.04 6.41
CA SER A 294 -20.55 -0.75 5.37
C SER A 294 -19.90 -0.75 3.98
N CYS A 295 -19.03 0.22 3.68
CA CYS A 295 -18.31 0.32 2.41
C CYS A 295 -16.96 -0.45 2.40
N LEU A 296 -16.58 -1.08 3.51
CA LEU A 296 -15.27 -1.70 3.66
C LEU A 296 -15.11 -2.90 2.70
N THR A 297 -14.05 -2.85 1.89
CA THR A 297 -13.66 -3.89 0.93
C THR A 297 -12.33 -4.55 1.30
N TYR A 298 -11.46 -3.80 1.98
CA TYR A 298 -10.14 -4.24 2.38
C TYR A 298 -9.91 -3.89 3.85
N LEU A 299 -9.62 -4.90 4.66
CA LEU A 299 -9.23 -4.77 6.07
C LEU A 299 -7.91 -5.48 6.31
N ASP A 300 -6.95 -4.76 6.86
CA ASP A 300 -5.66 -5.30 7.27
C ASP A 300 -5.25 -4.71 8.61
N LEU A 301 -5.09 -5.55 9.63
CA LEU A 301 -4.72 -5.13 10.98
C LEU A 301 -3.42 -5.81 11.41
N THR A 302 -2.40 -5.03 11.69
CA THR A 302 -1.27 -5.46 12.51
C THR A 302 -1.63 -5.21 13.97
N PHE A 303 -1.53 -6.25 14.80
CA PHE A 303 -1.89 -6.18 16.22
C PHE A 303 -0.66 -5.91 17.08
N ALA A 304 -0.82 -5.12 18.14
CA ALA A 304 0.16 -5.06 19.22
C ALA A 304 0.18 -6.40 19.99
N GLU A 305 1.28 -6.66 20.72
CA GLU A 305 1.37 -7.78 21.66
C GLU A 305 0.17 -7.82 22.62
N ASP A 306 -0.20 -9.01 23.09
CA ASP A 306 -1.34 -9.23 24.00
C ASP A 306 -2.72 -8.79 23.46
N SER A 307 -2.85 -8.43 22.18
CA SER A 307 -4.16 -8.13 21.61
C SER A 307 -5.08 -9.34 21.61
N THR A 308 -6.38 -9.09 21.76
CA THR A 308 -7.43 -10.10 21.73
C THR A 308 -8.60 -9.65 20.85
N PHE A 309 -9.25 -10.59 20.18
CA PHE A 309 -10.53 -10.34 19.52
C PHE A 309 -11.43 -11.56 19.63
N SER A 310 -12.73 -11.34 19.55
CA SER A 310 -13.72 -12.38 19.82
C SER A 310 -14.37 -12.92 18.54
N GLY A 311 -14.82 -14.17 18.58
CA GLY A 311 -15.62 -14.75 17.49
C GLY A 311 -16.89 -13.94 17.16
N PRO A 312 -17.67 -13.47 18.15
CA PRO A 312 -18.79 -12.57 17.90
C PRO A 312 -18.41 -11.26 17.20
N ASP A 313 -17.25 -10.67 17.52
CA ASP A 313 -16.76 -9.47 16.83
C ASP A 313 -16.44 -9.76 15.35
N LEU A 314 -15.81 -10.91 15.07
CA LEU A 314 -15.48 -11.35 13.71
C LEU A 314 -16.75 -11.56 12.87
N ILE A 315 -17.78 -12.19 13.44
CA ILE A 315 -19.08 -12.37 12.78
C ILE A 315 -19.79 -11.03 12.57
N ALA A 316 -19.76 -10.13 13.56
CA ALA A 316 -20.35 -8.80 13.44
C ALA A 316 -19.71 -8.00 12.30
N LEU A 317 -18.38 -8.05 12.18
CA LEU A 317 -17.64 -7.44 11.08
C LEU A 317 -18.14 -7.96 9.73
N ALA A 318 -18.22 -9.28 9.55
CA ALA A 318 -18.65 -9.89 8.30
C ALA A 318 -20.09 -9.51 7.90
N HIS A 319 -21.00 -9.42 8.87
CA HIS A 319 -22.37 -8.98 8.62
C HIS A 319 -22.49 -7.49 8.31
N GLY A 320 -21.69 -6.65 8.97
CA GLY A 320 -21.70 -5.20 8.77
C GLY A 320 -21.00 -4.76 7.49
N CYS A 321 -20.00 -5.53 7.04
CA CYS A 321 -19.16 -5.22 5.87
C CYS A 321 -19.29 -6.30 4.78
N PRO A 322 -20.45 -6.45 4.13
CA PRO A 322 -20.72 -7.52 3.16
C PRO A 322 -19.90 -7.40 1.85
N HIS A 323 -19.18 -6.30 1.67
CA HIS A 323 -18.34 -6.03 0.50
C HIS A 323 -16.86 -6.38 0.73
N LEU A 324 -16.49 -6.92 1.90
CA LEU A 324 -15.12 -7.35 2.17
C LEU A 324 -14.67 -8.43 1.18
N THR A 325 -13.60 -8.13 0.47
CA THR A 325 -12.87 -9.04 -0.41
C THR A 325 -11.53 -9.46 0.18
N THR A 326 -10.98 -8.65 1.09
CA THR A 326 -9.71 -8.92 1.78
C THR A 326 -9.85 -8.69 3.27
N VAL A 327 -9.45 -9.69 4.07
CA VAL A 327 -9.40 -9.60 5.54
C VAL A 327 -8.12 -10.24 6.04
N ASN A 328 -7.24 -9.44 6.65
CA ASN A 328 -5.98 -9.89 7.25
C ASN A 328 -5.94 -9.58 8.76
N LEU A 329 -5.96 -10.63 9.59
CA LEU A 329 -6.01 -10.57 11.06
C LEU A 329 -5.08 -11.62 11.72
N PRO A 330 -3.78 -11.38 11.89
CA PRO A 330 -3.07 -10.13 11.65
C PRO A 330 -2.66 -9.95 10.17
N SER A 331 -1.99 -8.84 9.89
CA SER A 331 -1.42 -8.54 8.58
C SER A 331 -0.53 -9.66 8.05
N THR A 332 -0.54 -9.85 6.73
CA THR A 332 0.25 -10.89 6.07
C THR A 332 1.76 -10.67 6.15
N SER A 333 2.20 -9.42 6.37
CA SER A 333 3.60 -9.07 6.61
C SER A 333 4.09 -9.60 7.97
N VAL A 334 3.25 -9.48 9.00
CA VAL A 334 3.52 -9.85 10.40
C VAL A 334 3.60 -11.36 10.58
N LEU A 335 2.73 -12.10 9.88
CA LEU A 335 2.73 -13.55 10.02
C LEU A 335 4.03 -14.21 9.59
N LYS A 336 4.95 -13.53 8.90
CA LYS A 336 6.11 -14.20 8.31
C LYS A 336 7.20 -14.60 9.30
N MET A 337 7.34 -14.01 10.48
CA MET A 337 8.46 -14.34 11.39
C MET A 337 8.13 -13.93 12.83
N GLU A 338 7.97 -14.88 13.75
CA GLU A 338 8.08 -14.72 15.22
C GLU A 338 7.18 -13.66 15.92
N ASP A 339 6.37 -12.90 15.18
CA ASP A 339 5.55 -11.82 15.72
C ASP A 339 4.30 -12.35 16.46
N PRO A 340 3.84 -11.63 17.50
CA PRO A 340 2.76 -12.10 18.34
C PRO A 340 1.42 -12.13 17.59
N CYS A 341 0.85 -13.33 17.48
CA CYS A 341 -0.53 -13.50 17.05
C CYS A 341 -1.50 -13.09 18.18
N PRO A 342 -2.64 -12.46 17.86
CA PRO A 342 -3.65 -12.12 18.87
C PRO A 342 -4.34 -13.36 19.46
N ARG A 343 -4.93 -13.22 20.65
CA ARG A 343 -5.81 -14.24 21.24
C ARG A 343 -7.20 -14.20 20.61
N GLY A 344 -7.67 -15.35 20.14
CA GLY A 344 -9.02 -15.53 19.63
C GLY A 344 -10.00 -16.02 20.69
N GLU A 345 -10.76 -15.12 21.31
CA GLU A 345 -11.76 -15.51 22.32
C GLU A 345 -13.02 -16.09 21.65
N GLY A 346 -13.23 -17.40 21.78
CA GLY A 346 -14.40 -18.08 21.22
C GLY A 346 -14.38 -18.15 19.69
N ILE A 347 -13.19 -18.09 19.09
CA ILE A 347 -12.99 -18.36 17.67
C ILE A 347 -12.80 -19.86 17.49
N ASN A 348 -13.67 -20.48 16.69
CA ASN A 348 -13.63 -21.90 16.34
C ASN A 348 -14.18 -22.10 14.92
N ASP A 349 -14.22 -23.34 14.45
CA ASP A 349 -14.69 -23.67 13.10
C ASP A 349 -16.13 -23.17 12.81
N ALA A 350 -17.03 -23.20 13.81
CA ALA A 350 -18.40 -22.70 13.64
C ALA A 350 -18.43 -21.17 13.49
N THR A 351 -17.52 -20.46 14.15
CA THR A 351 -17.33 -19.01 13.94
C THR A 351 -16.87 -18.74 12.51
N ILE A 352 -15.90 -19.51 11.99
CA ILE A 352 -15.42 -19.34 10.60
C ILE A 352 -16.51 -19.71 9.58
N ASP A 353 -17.33 -20.72 9.83
CA ASP A 353 -18.47 -21.05 8.97
C ASP A 353 -19.49 -19.90 8.89
N ALA A 354 -19.85 -19.31 10.03
CA ALA A 354 -20.75 -18.15 10.06
C ALA A 354 -20.15 -16.91 9.38
N PHE A 355 -18.85 -16.67 9.57
CA PHE A 355 -18.10 -15.61 8.90
C PHE A 355 -18.12 -15.80 7.37
N ALA A 356 -17.72 -16.99 6.89
CA ALA A 356 -17.61 -17.30 5.47
C ALA A 356 -18.96 -17.19 4.73
N ARG A 357 -20.06 -17.64 5.36
CA ARG A 357 -21.43 -17.48 4.81
C ARG A 357 -21.82 -16.03 4.55
N SER A 358 -21.23 -15.10 5.31
CA SER A 358 -21.57 -13.68 5.24
C SER A 358 -20.75 -12.94 4.16
N LEU A 359 -19.64 -13.52 3.69
CA LEU A 359 -18.71 -12.91 2.75
C LEU A 359 -18.45 -13.81 1.52
N PRO A 360 -19.45 -13.99 0.64
CA PRO A 360 -19.33 -14.89 -0.52
C PRO A 360 -18.30 -14.43 -1.56
N ASN A 361 -17.91 -13.14 -1.54
CA ASN A 361 -16.92 -12.56 -2.46
C ASN A 361 -15.52 -12.44 -1.83
N LEU A 362 -15.28 -13.09 -0.68
CA LEU A 362 -13.98 -13.06 -0.03
C LEU A 362 -12.93 -13.73 -0.94
N ASN A 363 -11.88 -12.97 -1.24
CA ASN A 363 -10.81 -13.37 -2.15
C ASN A 363 -9.50 -13.64 -1.39
N ASN A 364 -9.19 -12.81 -0.40
CA ASN A 364 -8.00 -12.95 0.42
C ASN A 364 -8.42 -13.07 1.88
N PHE A 365 -8.03 -14.15 2.54
CA PHE A 365 -8.31 -14.34 3.96
C PHE A 365 -7.07 -14.80 4.71
N CYS A 366 -6.73 -14.03 5.73
CA CYS A 366 -5.61 -14.29 6.60
C CYS A 366 -6.07 -14.18 8.06
N ILE A 367 -5.94 -15.27 8.81
CA ILE A 367 -6.24 -15.29 10.24
C ILE A 367 -5.16 -16.03 11.04
N GLY A 368 -4.53 -15.33 11.98
CA GLY A 368 -3.54 -15.87 12.89
C GLY A 368 -3.99 -15.73 14.34
N LEU A 369 -3.88 -16.82 15.10
CA LEU A 369 -4.28 -16.93 16.50
C LEU A 369 -3.12 -17.48 17.34
N GLU A 370 -2.99 -16.99 18.58
CA GLU A 370 -2.02 -17.52 19.55
C GLU A 370 -2.27 -19.03 19.82
N ASP A 371 -3.54 -19.41 20.02
CA ASP A 371 -3.95 -20.81 20.09
C ASP A 371 -4.17 -21.37 18.68
N ARG A 372 -3.13 -22.00 18.12
CA ARG A 372 -3.17 -22.61 16.79
C ARG A 372 -4.09 -23.83 16.71
N SER A 373 -4.54 -24.37 17.84
CA SER A 373 -5.46 -25.51 17.89
C SER A 373 -6.94 -25.11 17.89
N ALA A 374 -7.23 -23.81 17.96
CA ALA A 374 -8.60 -23.31 18.01
C ALA A 374 -9.41 -23.58 16.73
N LEU A 375 -8.72 -23.71 15.59
CA LEU A 375 -9.30 -23.96 14.27
C LEU A 375 -8.78 -25.29 13.73
N THR A 376 -9.59 -25.96 12.91
CA THR A 376 -9.24 -27.23 12.27
C THR A 376 -9.47 -27.19 10.76
N HIS A 377 -9.28 -28.32 10.09
CA HIS A 377 -9.65 -28.52 8.68
C HIS A 377 -11.10 -28.09 8.35
N GLN A 378 -12.04 -28.10 9.32
CA GLN A 378 -13.43 -27.68 9.10
C GLN A 378 -13.58 -26.18 8.80
N ALA A 379 -12.74 -25.32 9.37
CA ALA A 379 -12.70 -23.90 9.00
C ALA A 379 -12.41 -23.71 7.50
N ILE A 380 -11.42 -24.45 6.98
CA ILE A 380 -11.02 -24.39 5.56
C ILE A 380 -12.11 -24.91 4.64
N ILE A 381 -12.74 -26.03 5.01
CA ILE A 381 -13.87 -26.59 4.25
C ILE A 381 -15.02 -25.59 4.18
N SER A 382 -15.27 -24.85 5.27
CA SER A 382 -16.34 -23.86 5.33
C SER A 382 -16.05 -22.66 4.42
N LEU A 383 -14.79 -22.18 4.40
CA LEU A 383 -14.34 -21.15 3.48
C LEU A 383 -14.43 -21.60 2.02
N ALA A 384 -13.93 -22.80 1.69
CA ALA A 384 -14.03 -23.36 0.35
C ALA A 384 -15.48 -23.48 -0.14
N ARG A 385 -16.40 -23.85 0.77
CA ARG A 385 -17.83 -24.00 0.47
C ARG A 385 -18.54 -22.67 0.22
N HIS A 386 -18.14 -21.62 0.93
CA HIS A 386 -18.90 -20.37 0.98
C HIS A 386 -18.23 -19.21 0.23
N CYS A 387 -16.92 -19.29 -0.06
CA CYS A 387 -16.11 -18.25 -0.69
C CYS A 387 -15.42 -18.80 -1.96
N PRO A 388 -16.14 -18.96 -3.09
CA PRO A 388 -15.60 -19.55 -4.32
C PRO A 388 -14.49 -18.73 -5.00
N GLU A 389 -14.40 -17.43 -4.68
CA GLU A 389 -13.39 -16.51 -5.21
C GLU A 389 -12.10 -16.47 -4.37
N LEU A 390 -12.00 -17.31 -3.33
CA LEU A 390 -10.85 -17.34 -2.43
C LEU A 390 -9.60 -17.79 -3.19
N SER A 391 -8.64 -16.88 -3.34
CA SER A 391 -7.40 -17.07 -4.10
C SER A 391 -6.15 -17.06 -3.23
N TYR A 392 -6.19 -16.36 -2.10
CA TYR A 392 -5.12 -16.30 -1.12
C TYR A 392 -5.65 -16.68 0.25
N PHE A 393 -4.99 -17.64 0.88
CA PHE A 393 -5.42 -18.15 2.17
C PHE A 393 -4.25 -18.42 3.12
N HIS A 394 -4.36 -17.86 4.31
CA HIS A 394 -3.41 -18.01 5.38
C HIS A 394 -4.12 -18.24 6.72
N ILE A 395 -3.85 -19.35 7.40
CA ILE A 395 -4.52 -19.68 8.66
C ILE A 395 -3.57 -20.33 9.68
N THR A 396 -3.71 -19.97 10.96
CA THR A 396 -3.27 -20.82 12.07
C THR A 396 -4.36 -21.84 12.39
N ALA A 397 -4.10 -23.12 12.16
CA ALA A 397 -5.07 -24.19 12.41
C ALA A 397 -4.38 -25.53 12.62
N ASP A 398 -5.03 -26.40 13.39
CA ASP A 398 -4.67 -27.80 13.53
C ASP A 398 -5.24 -28.62 12.36
N VAL A 399 -4.44 -28.76 11.31
CA VAL A 399 -4.88 -29.35 10.04
C VAL A 399 -4.28 -30.74 9.85
N PHE A 400 -5.11 -31.77 10.05
CA PHE A 400 -4.80 -33.10 9.56
C PHE A 400 -5.16 -33.21 8.07
N MET A 401 -4.15 -33.32 7.21
CA MET A 401 -4.32 -33.24 5.75
C MET A 401 -5.27 -34.28 5.13
N PRO A 402 -5.30 -35.55 5.57
CA PRO A 402 -6.29 -36.52 5.10
C PRO A 402 -7.74 -36.07 5.31
N ASP A 403 -8.06 -35.56 6.50
CA ASP A 403 -9.41 -35.09 6.84
C ASP A 403 -9.79 -33.85 6.02
N LEU A 404 -8.84 -32.94 5.82
CA LEU A 404 -9.03 -31.78 4.93
C LEU A 404 -9.38 -32.23 3.51
N ILE A 405 -8.61 -33.16 2.95
CA ILE A 405 -8.81 -33.67 1.58
C ILE A 405 -10.16 -34.39 1.45
N GLU A 406 -10.53 -35.23 2.43
CA GLU A 406 -11.83 -35.90 2.42
C GLU A 406 -12.99 -34.90 2.49
N GLY A 407 -12.90 -33.93 3.40
CA GLY A 407 -13.93 -32.92 3.56
C GLY A 407 -14.06 -31.99 2.36
N LEU A 408 -12.95 -31.64 1.69
CA LEU A 408 -12.96 -30.86 0.46
C LEU A 408 -13.65 -31.62 -0.70
N LYS A 409 -13.43 -32.93 -0.84
CA LYS A 409 -14.17 -33.75 -1.82
C LYS A 409 -15.68 -33.71 -1.61
N ALA A 410 -16.14 -33.56 -0.37
CA ALA A 410 -17.55 -33.45 -0.05
C ALA A 410 -18.15 -32.08 -0.40
N VAL A 411 -17.33 -31.04 -0.60
CA VAL A 411 -17.78 -29.71 -1.03
C VAL A 411 -18.08 -29.69 -2.53
N GLY A 412 -17.25 -30.34 -3.35
CA GLY A 412 -17.45 -30.41 -4.79
C GLY A 412 -16.25 -31.03 -5.52
N ASP A 413 -16.31 -31.03 -6.86
CA ASP A 413 -15.25 -31.62 -7.68
C ASP A 413 -13.95 -30.82 -7.65
N VAL A 414 -14.04 -29.48 -7.58
CA VAL A 414 -12.91 -28.53 -7.51
C VAL A 414 -13.23 -27.42 -6.50
N PRO A 415 -13.23 -27.73 -5.19
CA PRO A 415 -13.69 -26.83 -4.14
C PRO A 415 -12.80 -25.59 -3.95
N LEU A 416 -11.56 -25.61 -4.45
CA LEU A 416 -10.58 -24.52 -4.33
C LEU A 416 -10.08 -24.09 -5.71
N GLN A 417 -11.00 -23.93 -6.67
CA GLN A 417 -10.66 -23.64 -8.07
C GLN A 417 -9.81 -22.37 -8.24
N SER A 418 -10.10 -21.33 -7.47
CA SER A 418 -9.44 -20.02 -7.55
C SER A 418 -8.19 -19.91 -6.68
N MET A 419 -7.90 -20.93 -5.86
CA MET A 419 -6.84 -20.91 -4.86
C MET A 419 -5.47 -20.92 -5.53
N ALA A 420 -4.68 -19.86 -5.30
CA ALA A 420 -3.31 -19.71 -5.77
C ALA A 420 -2.29 -19.82 -4.64
N PHE A 421 -2.62 -19.39 -3.41
CA PHE A 421 -1.70 -19.39 -2.29
C PHE A 421 -2.35 -19.99 -1.06
N LEU A 422 -1.72 -21.03 -0.51
CA LEU A 422 -2.25 -21.72 0.65
C LEU A 422 -1.15 -21.96 1.70
N ARG A 423 -1.34 -21.36 2.88
CA ARG A 423 -0.35 -21.42 3.97
C ARG A 423 -1.02 -21.75 5.30
N PHE A 424 -0.43 -22.72 6.01
CA PHE A 424 -0.88 -23.15 7.33
C PHE A 424 0.22 -22.98 8.38
N TYR A 425 -0.14 -22.43 9.54
CA TYR A 425 0.66 -22.52 10.77
C TYR A 425 0.09 -23.58 11.68
N LEU A 426 0.81 -24.70 11.79
CA LEU A 426 0.39 -25.83 12.61
C LEU A 426 0.77 -25.61 14.09
N PRO A 427 0.03 -26.22 15.04
CA PRO A 427 0.42 -26.24 16.45
C PRO A 427 1.82 -26.84 16.63
N GLU A 428 2.60 -26.22 17.51
CA GLU A 428 3.86 -26.82 17.95
C GLU A 428 3.55 -28.12 18.72
N ASP A 429 4.43 -29.11 18.61
CA ASP A 429 4.35 -30.41 19.31
C ASP A 429 3.26 -31.39 18.82
N VAL A 430 2.56 -31.12 17.72
CA VAL A 430 1.65 -32.09 17.10
C VAL A 430 2.36 -32.84 15.97
N GLU A 431 2.58 -34.15 16.16
CA GLU A 431 3.17 -35.01 15.13
C GLU A 431 2.09 -35.70 14.29
N TYR A 432 2.01 -35.33 13.01
CA TYR A 432 1.20 -36.03 12.04
C TYR A 432 1.99 -37.10 11.28
N THR A 433 1.32 -38.21 11.03
CA THR A 433 1.86 -39.29 10.19
C THR A 433 0.89 -39.59 9.06
N TYR A 434 1.42 -39.66 7.84
CA TYR A 434 0.66 -39.89 6.63
C TYR A 434 1.07 -41.22 6.01
N GLU A 435 0.13 -42.12 5.75
CA GLU A 435 0.43 -43.41 5.12
C GLU A 435 0.78 -43.26 3.63
N ASN A 436 0.26 -42.24 2.93
CA ASN A 436 0.45 -42.05 1.49
C ASN A 436 0.53 -40.55 1.11
N THR A 437 1.62 -39.89 1.49
CA THR A 437 1.92 -38.46 1.19
C THR A 437 1.77 -38.11 -0.29
N SER A 438 2.30 -38.96 -1.19
CA SER A 438 2.23 -38.75 -2.64
C SER A 438 0.80 -38.70 -3.17
N GLU A 439 -0.09 -39.58 -2.69
CA GLU A 439 -1.49 -39.57 -3.11
C GLU A 439 -2.21 -38.32 -2.59
N LEU A 440 -1.93 -37.91 -1.35
CA LEU A 440 -2.50 -36.68 -0.77
C LEU A 440 -2.08 -35.44 -1.59
N ALA A 441 -0.80 -35.34 -1.94
CA ALA A 441 -0.27 -34.25 -2.75
C ALA A 441 -0.93 -34.19 -4.13
N GLU A 442 -1.04 -35.34 -4.82
CA GLU A 442 -1.71 -35.40 -6.12
C GLU A 442 -3.19 -35.02 -6.05
N GLN A 443 -3.89 -35.47 -5.01
CA GLN A 443 -5.30 -35.13 -4.81
C GLN A 443 -5.48 -33.63 -4.54
N LEU A 444 -4.64 -33.04 -3.70
CA LEU A 444 -4.68 -31.62 -3.40
C LEU A 444 -4.46 -30.78 -4.66
N VAL A 445 -3.35 -30.99 -5.38
CA VAL A 445 -2.97 -30.15 -6.53
C VAL A 445 -3.86 -30.43 -7.75
N ARG A 446 -4.04 -31.70 -8.13
CA ARG A 446 -4.69 -31.99 -9.43
C ARG A 446 -6.22 -31.96 -9.38
N ARG A 447 -6.81 -32.16 -8.20
CA ARG A 447 -8.27 -32.26 -8.07
C ARG A 447 -8.87 -31.12 -7.28
N LEU A 448 -8.28 -30.78 -6.13
CA LEU A 448 -8.92 -29.87 -5.20
C LEU A 448 -8.57 -28.40 -5.46
N ALA A 449 -7.30 -28.12 -5.75
CA ALA A 449 -6.75 -26.77 -5.97
C ALA A 449 -5.82 -26.71 -7.21
N PRO A 450 -6.37 -26.85 -8.43
CA PRO A 450 -5.57 -26.88 -9.67
C PRO A 450 -4.88 -25.55 -10.02
N GLY A 451 -5.31 -24.43 -9.42
CA GLY A 451 -4.69 -23.11 -9.59
C GLY A 451 -3.56 -22.83 -8.60
N LEU A 452 -3.22 -23.78 -7.72
CA LEU A 452 -2.28 -23.57 -6.62
C LEU A 452 -0.88 -23.28 -7.15
N CYS A 453 -0.31 -22.16 -6.73
CA CYS A 453 1.02 -21.68 -7.08
C CYS A 453 2.01 -21.78 -5.89
N GLU A 454 1.51 -21.69 -4.66
CA GLU A 454 2.32 -21.76 -3.45
C GLU A 454 1.59 -22.55 -2.36
N PHE A 455 2.31 -23.47 -1.72
CA PHE A 455 1.81 -24.27 -0.60
C PHE A 455 2.86 -24.30 0.51
N GLN A 456 2.48 -23.97 1.74
CA GLN A 456 3.40 -23.96 2.87
C GLN A 456 2.76 -24.50 4.16
N LEU A 457 3.48 -25.40 4.83
CA LEU A 457 3.17 -25.95 6.15
C LEU A 457 4.27 -25.52 7.12
N ILE A 458 3.94 -24.60 8.02
CA ILE A 458 4.90 -24.04 8.96
C ILE A 458 4.70 -24.68 10.34
N ASN A 459 5.82 -25.05 10.98
CA ASN A 459 5.88 -25.85 12.21
C ASN A 459 5.30 -27.26 12.08
N GLY A 460 5.29 -27.81 10.86
CA GLY A 460 4.83 -29.16 10.58
C GLY A 460 5.81 -30.26 11.02
N SER A 461 5.25 -31.46 11.13
CA SER A 461 5.99 -32.71 11.36
C SER A 461 6.85 -33.09 10.15
N ALA A 462 7.65 -34.17 10.28
CA ALA A 462 8.40 -34.70 9.15
C ALA A 462 7.50 -35.11 7.95
N SER A 463 6.30 -35.62 8.23
CA SER A 463 5.34 -35.99 7.18
C SER A 463 4.73 -34.76 6.50
N ASP A 464 4.58 -33.65 7.22
CA ASP A 464 4.12 -32.36 6.68
C ASP A 464 5.16 -31.77 5.73
N ILE A 465 6.44 -31.81 6.12
CA ILE A 465 7.55 -31.35 5.28
C ILE A 465 7.61 -32.19 3.99
N GLU A 466 7.53 -33.53 4.09
CA GLU A 466 7.51 -34.40 2.92
C GLU A 466 6.31 -34.10 2.00
N LEU A 467 5.13 -33.88 2.57
CA LEU A 467 3.95 -33.50 1.81
C LEU A 467 4.13 -32.14 1.11
N GLN A 468 4.68 -31.14 1.79
CA GLN A 468 4.96 -29.83 1.21
C GLN A 468 5.92 -29.95 0.02
N ASP A 469 7.05 -30.64 0.16
CA ASP A 469 8.03 -30.84 -0.90
C ASP A 469 7.39 -31.50 -2.14
N LEU A 470 6.52 -32.49 -1.92
CA LEU A 470 5.78 -33.17 -3.00
C LEU A 470 4.77 -32.24 -3.69
N VAL A 471 4.04 -31.41 -2.93
CA VAL A 471 3.09 -30.43 -3.48
C VAL A 471 3.83 -29.38 -4.30
N GLU A 472 4.91 -28.80 -3.78
CA GLU A 472 5.73 -27.82 -4.50
C GLU A 472 6.32 -28.40 -5.80
N GLY A 473 6.77 -29.67 -5.76
CA GLY A 473 7.23 -30.38 -6.95
C GLY A 473 6.14 -30.62 -8.01
N LEU A 474 4.88 -30.73 -7.59
CA LEU A 474 3.72 -30.92 -8.48
C LEU A 474 3.16 -29.63 -9.06
N ILE A 475 3.20 -28.54 -8.30
CA ILE A 475 2.79 -27.20 -8.77
C ILE A 475 3.67 -26.75 -9.94
N GLY A 476 4.92 -27.20 -9.96
CA GLY A 476 5.90 -26.83 -10.96
C GLY A 476 6.42 -25.42 -10.66
N VAL A 477 7.69 -25.32 -10.30
CA VAL A 477 8.36 -24.01 -10.28
C VAL A 477 8.26 -23.45 -11.71
N PRO A 478 7.67 -22.26 -11.91
CA PRO A 478 7.54 -21.66 -13.23
C PRO A 478 8.88 -21.52 -13.97
#